data_AF-A0A6A3P991-F1
#
_entry.id   AF-A0A6A3P991-F1
#
_cell.length_a   1.000
_cell.length_b   1.000
_cell.length_c   1.000
_cell.angle_alpha   90.00
_cell.angle_beta   90.00
_cell.angle_gamma   90.00
#
_symmetry.space_group_name_H-M   'P 1'
#
loop_
_entity.id
_entity.type
_entity.pdbx_description
1 polymer ?
#
loop_
_entity_poly.entity_id
_entity_poly.type
_entity_poly.pdbx_seq_one_letter_code
_entity_poly.pdbx_strand_id
1 'polypeptide(L)' 'MTKELCFPDNFLWGAATASYQVEGAVKEGGRGASIWDAFSHTPGLDSVELSTIDAGTQ' A
#
# COMPACT_ATOMS: atom_id res chain seq x y z
N MET A 1 3.46 -26.52 -36.15
CA MET A 1 4.00 -26.96 -34.85
C MET A 1 4.13 -25.72 -33.97
N THR A 2 3.09 -25.38 -33.22
CA THR A 2 3.16 -24.35 -32.18
C THR A 2 3.75 -24.98 -30.93
N LYS A 3 4.83 -24.42 -30.40
CA LYS A 3 5.43 -24.85 -29.15
C LYS A 3 4.53 -24.37 -28.01
N GLU A 4 3.99 -25.29 -27.22
CA GLU A 4 3.25 -24.93 -26.00
C GLU A 4 4.21 -24.28 -25.01
N LEU A 5 3.80 -23.12 -24.48
CA LEU A 5 4.51 -22.41 -23.43
C LEU A 5 3.85 -22.76 -22.09
N CYS A 6 4.59 -23.45 -21.23
CA CYS A 6 4.19 -23.76 -19.87
C CYS A 6 5.15 -23.12 -18.86
N PHE A 7 4.63 -22.83 -17.67
CA PHE A 7 5.48 -22.41 -16.55
C PHE A 7 6.28 -23.61 -16.00
N PRO A 8 7.48 -23.39 -15.43
CA PRO A 8 8.24 -24.43 -14.72
C PRO A 8 7.45 -25.02 -13.54
N ASP A 9 7.75 -26.27 -13.16
CA ASP A 9 7.01 -27.03 -12.13
C ASP A 9 6.86 -26.31 -10.77
N ASN A 10 7.77 -25.40 -10.44
CA ASN A 10 7.78 -24.66 -9.17
C ASN A 10 7.49 -23.16 -9.34
N PHE A 11 6.86 -22.77 -10.45
CA PHE A 11 6.45 -21.39 -10.66
C PHE A 11 5.24 -21.04 -9.80
N LEU A 12 5.43 -20.09 -8.88
CA LEU A 12 4.33 -19.56 -8.07
C LEU A 12 3.62 -18.44 -8.83
N TRP A 13 2.42 -18.77 -9.31
CA TRP A 13 1.49 -17.79 -9.85
C TRP A 13 0.41 -17.50 -8.80
N GLY A 14 0.24 -16.22 -8.44
CA GLY A 14 -0.70 -15.81 -7.41
C GLY A 14 -0.88 -14.30 -7.38
N ALA A 15 -1.65 -13.84 -6.39
CA ALA A 15 -1.92 -12.44 -6.13
C ALA A 15 -1.55 -12.08 -4.68
N ALA A 16 -1.32 -10.80 -4.43
CA ALA A 16 -1.03 -10.26 -3.10
C ALA A 16 -1.89 -9.02 -2.82
N THR A 17 -2.13 -8.75 -1.54
CA THR A 17 -2.85 -7.56 -1.05
C THR A 17 -2.06 -6.92 0.10
N ALA A 18 -2.45 -5.72 0.52
CA ALA A 18 -1.90 -5.08 1.72
C ALA A 18 -3.03 -4.75 2.70
N SER A 19 -2.79 -4.94 3.99
CA SER A 19 -3.81 -4.85 5.04
C SER A 19 -4.64 -3.56 4.99
N TYR A 20 -3.99 -2.40 4.91
CA TYR A 20 -4.72 -1.12 4.87
C TYR A 20 -5.63 -0.96 3.64
N GLN A 21 -5.31 -1.64 2.53
CA GLN A 21 -6.07 -1.54 1.29
C GLN A 21 -7.32 -2.44 1.28
N VAL A 22 -7.34 -3.54 2.06
CA VAL A 22 -8.39 -4.56 1.92
C VAL A 22 -9.09 -4.99 3.21
N GLU A 23 -8.46 -4.85 4.38
CA GLU A 23 -9.04 -5.37 5.63
C GLU A 23 -10.13 -4.46 6.21
N GLY A 24 -9.98 -3.14 6.12
CA GLY A 24 -10.89 -2.20 6.75
C GLY A 24 -10.82 -2.24 8.28
N ALA A 25 -11.97 -2.29 8.95
CA ALA A 25 -12.09 -2.45 10.41
C ALA A 25 -11.20 -1.51 11.25
N VAL A 26 -10.99 -0.28 10.76
CA VAL A 26 -9.98 0.67 11.27
C VAL A 26 -10.10 0.97 12.77
N LYS A 27 -11.31 0.83 13.36
CA LYS A 27 -11.62 1.11 14.77
C LYS A 27 -12.04 -0.12 15.58
N GLU A 28 -11.89 -1.33 15.04
CA GLU A 28 -12.37 -2.56 15.67
C GLU A 28 -11.22 -3.39 16.25
N GLY A 29 -11.57 -4.38 17.09
CA GLY A 29 -10.64 -5.44 17.50
C GLY A 29 -9.39 -5.01 18.28
N GLY A 30 -9.34 -3.77 18.78
CA GLY A 30 -8.16 -3.25 19.47
C GLY A 30 -6.99 -2.88 18.53
N ARG A 31 -7.25 -2.74 17.22
CA ARG A 31 -6.25 -2.27 16.24
C ARG A 31 -5.66 -0.93 16.67
N GLY A 32 -4.33 -0.84 16.67
CA GLY A 32 -3.61 0.42 16.86
C GLY A 32 -3.61 1.30 15.60
N ALA A 33 -3.50 2.62 15.78
CA ALA A 33 -3.39 3.55 14.67
C ALA A 33 -2.06 3.37 13.92
N SER A 34 -2.12 3.47 12.59
CA SER A 34 -0.98 3.47 11.67
C SER A 34 -0.77 4.86 11.07
N ILE A 35 0.41 5.08 10.46
CA ILE A 35 0.70 6.32 9.74
C ILE A 35 -0.31 6.56 8.61
N TRP A 36 -0.78 5.50 7.94
CA TRP A 36 -1.76 5.60 6.87
C TRP A 36 -3.11 6.14 7.34
N ASP A 37 -3.51 5.85 8.59
CA ASP A 37 -4.72 6.45 9.16
C ASP A 37 -4.58 7.98 9.27
N ALA A 38 -3.43 8.47 9.74
CA ALA A 38 -3.18 9.91 9.84
C ALA A 38 -3.09 10.58 8.47
N PHE A 39 -2.34 9.97 7.54
CA PHE A 39 -2.14 10.49 6.20
C PHE A 39 -3.47 10.59 5.43
N SER A 40 -4.24 9.50 5.35
CA SER A 40 -5.47 9.45 4.55
C SER A 40 -6.61 10.33 5.09
N HIS A 41 -6.58 10.71 6.38
CA HIS A 41 -7.61 11.55 6.99
C HIS A 41 -7.20 13.02 7.11
N THR A 42 -6.03 13.41 6.58
CA THR A 42 -5.61 14.81 6.57
C THR A 42 -5.81 15.41 5.17
N PRO A 43 -6.78 16.32 4.99
CA PRO A 43 -7.00 16.97 3.70
C PRO A 43 -5.75 17.70 3.20
N GLY A 44 -5.41 17.53 1.92
CA GLY A 44 -4.26 18.19 1.28
C GLY A 44 -2.93 17.47 1.45
N LEU A 45 -2.84 16.37 2.23
CA LEU A 45 -1.64 15.52 2.26
C LEU A 45 -1.46 14.66 1.01
N ASP A 46 -2.55 14.42 0.26
CA ASP A 46 -2.56 13.69 -1.00
C ASP A 46 -1.90 14.45 -2.17
N SER A 47 -1.67 15.75 -2.01
CA SER A 47 -1.16 16.67 -3.03
C SER A 47 0.06 17.48 -2.58
N VAL A 48 0.75 17.03 -1.52
CA VAL A 48 1.97 17.71 -1.05
C VAL A 48 3.09 17.46 -2.06
N GLU A 49 3.49 18.53 -2.75
CA GLU A 49 4.72 18.56 -3.52
C GLU A 49 5.90 18.20 -2.62
N LEU A 50 6.75 17.26 -3.06
CA LEU A 50 7.97 16.83 -2.37
C LEU A 50 8.84 18.02 -1.93
N SER A 51 8.79 19.14 -2.66
CA SER A 51 9.48 20.39 -2.34
C SER A 51 9.07 21.03 -1.00
N THR A 52 7.93 20.67 -0.44
CA THR A 52 7.44 21.21 0.84
C THR A 52 8.02 20.44 2.05
N ILE A 53 8.55 19.23 1.82
CA ILE A 53 9.08 18.36 2.89
C ILE A 53 10.52 18.76 3.26
N ASP A 54 11.30 19.27 2.30
CA ASP A 54 12.70 19.67 2.51
C ASP A 54 12.86 21.07 3.12
N ALA A 55 11.79 21.85 3.30
CA ALA A 55 11.84 23.20 3.89
C ALA A 55 12.04 23.20 5.44
N GLY A 56 12.47 22.07 6.00
CA GLY A 56 12.73 21.85 7.42
C GLY A 56 14.20 21.58 7.72
N THR A 57 15.12 22.39 7.21
CA THR A 57 16.43 22.61 7.83
C THR A 57 16.63 24.12 7.90
N GLN A 58 16.95 24.64 9.09
CA GLN A 58 17.14 26.08 9.34
C GLN A 58 18.14 26.72 8.37
#